data_AF-A0A099KSB7-F1
#
_entry.id   AF-A0A099KSB7-F1
#
_cell.length_a   1.000
_cell.length_b   1.000
_cell.length_c   1.000
_cell.angle_alpha   90.00
_cell.angle_beta   90.00
_cell.angle_gamma   90.00
#
_symmetry.space_group_name_H-M   'P 1'
#
loop_
_entity.id
_entity.type
_entity.pdbx_description
1 polymer ?
#
loop_
_entity_poly.entity_id
_entity_poly.type
_entity_poly.pdbx_seq_one_letter_code
_entity_poly.pdbx_strand_id
1 'polypeptide(L)'
;MHYSIAILIIGLTLASYSSNANKPIAGDISHLISKEVFISYHDVADFIEQSPKVTITVMPSKADIDEYGQHIAKTLTGSDCDRDGVMDDNKTCNAVFYKLWLKYAR
;
A
#
# COMPACT_ATOMS: atom_id res chain seq x y z
N MET A 1 -42.24 -19.26 20.29
CA MET A 1 -41.17 -18.28 20.62
C MET A 1 -39.76 -18.87 20.59
N HIS A 2 -39.52 -20.07 21.14
CA HIS A 2 -38.17 -20.67 21.16
C HIS A 2 -37.61 -21.09 19.79
N TYR A 3 -38.44 -21.58 18.87
CA TYR A 3 -38.02 -21.99 17.53
C TYR A 3 -37.58 -20.82 16.64
N SER A 4 -38.24 -19.67 16.77
CA SER A 4 -37.91 -18.46 16.01
C SER A 4 -36.53 -17.90 16.39
N ILE A 5 -36.14 -18.04 17.67
CA ILE A 5 -34.82 -17.63 18.17
C ILE A 5 -33.74 -18.60 17.65
N ALA A 6 -34.03 -19.89 17.61
CA ALA A 6 -33.10 -20.91 17.12
C ALA A 6 -32.74 -20.71 15.62
N ILE A 7 -33.72 -20.36 14.78
CA ILE A 7 -33.50 -20.11 13.35
C ILE A 7 -32.63 -18.87 13.12
N LEU A 8 -32.81 -17.83 13.94
CA LEU A 8 -32.03 -16.60 13.85
C LEU A 8 -30.53 -16.83 14.17
N ILE A 9 -30.24 -17.68 15.16
CA ILE A 9 -28.88 -18.01 15.59
C ILE A 9 -28.14 -18.84 14.53
N ILE A 10 -28.84 -19.79 13.88
CA ILE A 10 -28.28 -20.60 12.80
C ILE A 10 -27.98 -19.75 11.56
N GLY A 11 -28.85 -18.78 11.25
CA GLY A 11 -28.62 -17.82 10.16
C GLY A 11 -27.38 -16.95 10.36
N LEU A 12 -27.12 -16.49 11.60
CA LEU A 12 -25.97 -15.62 11.89
C LEU A 12 -24.63 -16.37 11.79
N THR A 13 -24.58 -17.66 12.12
CA THR A 13 -23.32 -18.43 12.11
C THR A 13 -22.85 -18.77 10.69
N LEU A 14 -23.76 -18.96 9.74
CA LEU A 14 -23.46 -19.28 8.34
C LEU A 14 -22.99 -18.07 7.50
N ALA A 15 -23.16 -16.84 7.98
CA ALA A 15 -22.75 -15.62 7.28
C ALA A 15 -21.31 -15.16 7.61
N SER A 16 -20.52 -16.00 8.28
CA SER A 16 -19.14 -15.68 8.65
C SER A 16 -18.21 -15.84 7.44
N TYR A 17 -18.15 -14.83 6.58
CA TYR A 17 -17.16 -14.76 5.50
C TYR A 17 -15.78 -14.51 6.10
N SER A 18 -14.92 -15.53 6.11
CA SER A 18 -13.51 -15.37 6.46
C SER A 18 -12.78 -14.67 5.31
N SER A 19 -12.57 -13.35 5.41
CA SER A 19 -11.72 -12.62 4.47
C SER A 19 -10.25 -12.89 4.80
N ASN A 20 -9.58 -13.71 4.00
CA ASN A 20 -8.13 -13.86 4.05
C ASN A 20 -7.48 -12.84 3.11
N ALA A 21 -6.87 -11.80 3.69
CA ALA A 21 -5.98 -10.91 2.94
C ALA A 21 -4.57 -11.53 2.92
N ASN A 22 -4.18 -12.10 1.78
CA ASN A 22 -2.79 -12.51 1.58
C ASN A 22 -1.92 -11.25 1.46
N LYS A 23 -0.82 -11.21 2.21
CA LYS A 23 0.16 -10.13 2.09
C LYS A 23 0.74 -10.16 0.66
N PRO A 24 0.57 -9.10 -0.17
CA PRO A 24 1.08 -9.13 -1.53
C PRO A 24 2.61 -9.26 -1.50
N ILE A 25 3.15 -10.18 -2.29
CA ILE A 25 4.59 -10.30 -2.54
C ILE A 25 4.94 -9.16 -3.50
N ALA A 26 5.46 -8.01 -3.03
CA ALA A 26 5.90 -6.87 -3.86
C ALA A 26 5.11 -6.79 -5.17
N GLY A 27 3.81 -6.51 -5.01
CA GLY A 27 2.70 -7.12 -5.72
C GLY A 27 2.70 -6.85 -7.22
N ASP A 28 2.28 -7.82 -8.03
CA ASP A 28 1.90 -7.53 -9.41
C ASP A 28 0.71 -6.54 -9.41
N ILE A 29 0.97 -5.25 -9.61
CA ILE A 29 -0.05 -4.20 -9.64
C ILE A 29 -0.67 -3.96 -11.01
N SER A 30 -0.42 -4.84 -11.98
CA SER A 30 -1.01 -4.75 -13.32
C SER A 30 -2.54 -4.85 -13.34
N HIS A 31 -3.14 -5.31 -12.25
CA HIS A 31 -4.60 -5.28 -12.04
C HIS A 31 -5.10 -3.89 -11.61
N LEU A 32 -4.21 -2.99 -11.19
CA LEU A 32 -4.50 -1.61 -10.77
C LEU A 32 -4.04 -0.57 -11.80
N ILE A 33 -2.97 -0.86 -12.54
CA ILE A 33 -2.39 0.03 -13.55
C ILE A 33 -2.58 -0.61 -14.91
N SER A 34 -3.37 0.01 -15.79
CA SER A 34 -3.54 -0.49 -17.17
C SER A 34 -2.29 -0.22 -18.01
N LYS A 35 -2.19 -0.86 -19.18
CA LYS A 35 -1.09 -0.63 -20.13
C LYS A 35 -1.03 0.83 -20.58
N GLU A 36 -2.18 1.45 -20.82
CA GLU A 36 -2.29 2.84 -21.27
C GLU A 36 -1.79 3.81 -20.20
N VAL A 37 -2.14 3.57 -18.93
CA VAL A 37 -1.62 4.34 -17.80
C VAL A 37 -0.12 4.14 -17.67
N PHE A 38 0.38 2.91 -17.78
CA PHE A 38 1.81 2.65 -17.67
C PHE A 38 2.64 3.37 -18.75
N ILE A 39 2.17 3.35 -20.01
CA ILE A 39 2.84 4.03 -21.13
C ILE A 39 2.82 5.56 -20.99
N SER A 40 1.89 6.10 -20.18
CA SER A 40 1.85 7.54 -19.90
C SER A 40 3.00 8.02 -18.99
N TYR A 41 3.63 7.11 -18.24
CA TYR A 41 4.83 7.42 -17.47
C TYR A 41 6.04 7.53 -18.40
N HIS A 42 6.79 8.63 -18.30
CA HIS A 42 7.98 8.83 -19.12
C HIS A 42 9.13 7.90 -18.72
N ASP A 43 9.32 7.75 -17.41
CA ASP A 43 10.36 6.93 -16.82
C ASP A 43 9.99 6.49 -15.40
N VAL A 44 10.93 5.85 -14.71
CA VAL A 44 10.73 5.39 -13.33
C VAL A 44 10.57 6.54 -12.33
N ALA A 45 11.19 7.70 -12.58
CA ALA A 45 11.05 8.85 -11.68
C ALA A 45 9.63 9.43 -11.77
N ASP A 46 9.09 9.54 -12.98
CA ASP A 46 7.70 9.96 -13.23
C ASP A 46 6.69 8.98 -12.59
N PHE A 47 6.92 7.67 -12.74
CA PHE A 47 6.14 6.65 -12.04
C PHE A 47 6.17 6.81 -10.51
N ILE A 48 7.35 7.03 -9.92
CA ILE A 48 7.49 7.24 -8.47
C ILE A 48 6.80 8.53 -8.04
N GLU A 49 6.90 9.60 -8.82
CA GLU A 49 6.27 10.88 -8.55
C GLU A 49 4.74 10.76 -8.51
N GLN A 50 4.16 10.09 -9.51
CA GLN A 50 2.72 9.89 -9.65
C GLN A 50 2.14 8.76 -8.77
N SER A 51 2.99 7.98 -8.11
CA SER A 51 2.54 6.94 -7.17
C SER A 51 1.89 7.56 -5.92
N PRO A 52 0.88 6.89 -5.32
CA PRO A 52 0.26 7.33 -4.08
C PRO A 52 1.29 7.67 -3.01
N LYS A 53 1.00 8.73 -2.25
CA LYS A 53 1.88 9.16 -1.16
C LYS A 53 1.36 8.63 0.15
N VAL A 54 2.27 8.09 0.94
CA VAL A 54 2.00 7.59 2.28
C VAL A 54 2.88 8.33 3.27
N THR A 55 2.33 8.59 4.44
CA THR A 55 3.01 9.31 5.51
C THR A 55 3.17 8.39 6.70
N ILE A 56 4.42 8.22 7.15
CA ILE A 56 4.75 7.44 8.34
C ILE A 56 5.27 8.36 9.45
N THR A 57 5.03 7.99 10.69
CA THR A 57 5.70 8.60 11.85
C THR A 57 7.00 7.88 12.10
N VAL A 58 8.09 8.64 12.25
CA VAL A 58 9.41 8.12 12.59
C VAL A 58 9.91 8.73 13.88
N MET A 59 10.82 8.03 14.54
CA MET A 59 11.48 8.57 15.72
C MET A 59 12.32 9.80 15.33
N PRO A 60 12.13 10.94 16.01
CA PRO A 60 13.00 12.09 15.84
C PRO A 60 14.46 11.73 16.20
N SER A 61 15.41 12.27 15.45
CA SER A 61 16.83 12.12 15.76
C SER A 61 17.22 13.01 16.94
N LYS A 62 18.42 12.79 17.49
CA LYS A 62 18.96 13.66 18.53
C LYS A 62 19.07 15.12 18.08
N ALA A 63 19.50 15.36 16.83
CA ALA A 63 19.57 16.71 16.28
C ALA A 63 18.18 17.37 16.23
N ASP A 64 17.15 16.63 15.81
CA ASP A 64 15.77 17.14 15.81
C ASP A 64 15.31 17.51 17.24
N ILE A 65 15.66 16.69 18.25
CA ILE A 65 15.30 16.94 19.66
C ILE A 65 16.06 18.14 20.23
N ASP A 66 17.34 18.29 19.90
CA ASP A 66 18.19 19.38 20.38
C ASP A 66 17.75 20.73 19.79
N GLU A 67 17.21 20.73 18.55
CA GLU A 67 16.72 21.94 17.87
C GLU A 67 15.29 22.31 18.29
N TYR A 68 14.38 21.33 18.36
CA TYR A 68 12.94 21.59 18.50
C TYR A 68 12.34 21.13 19.84
N GLY A 69 13.11 20.46 20.71
CA GLY A 69 12.68 19.99 22.03
C GLY A 69 12.16 18.56 22.07
N GLN A 70 11.82 18.07 23.28
CA GLN A 70 11.45 16.66 23.51
C GLN A 70 10.04 16.27 23.04
N HIS A 71 9.17 17.24 22.76
CA HIS A 71 7.76 17.00 22.42
C HIS A 71 7.48 17.19 20.92
N ILE A 72 8.35 16.63 20.09
CA ILE A 72 8.20 16.66 18.64
C ILE A 72 7.82 15.28 18.08
N ALA A 73 7.06 15.30 16.99
CA ALA A 73 6.82 14.14 16.14
C ALA A 73 7.45 14.41 14.78
N LYS A 74 8.18 13.44 14.24
CA LYS A 74 8.75 13.50 12.90
C LYS A 74 7.93 12.61 11.98
N THR A 75 7.55 13.14 10.83
CA THR A 75 6.88 12.37 9.78
C THR A 75 7.73 12.33 8.53
N LEU A 76 7.65 11.23 7.80
CA LEU A 76 8.20 11.10 6.45
C LEU A 76 7.06 10.81 5.50
N THR A 77 7.05 11.49 4.37
CA THR A 77 6.14 11.20 3.26
C THR A 77 6.95 10.64 2.11
N GLY A 78 6.53 9.48 1.60
CA GLY A 78 7.17 8.82 0.47
C GLY A 78 6.14 8.17 -0.45
N SER A 79 6.63 7.48 -1.47
CA SER A 79 5.77 6.79 -2.43
C SER A 79 5.43 5.38 -1.97
N ASP A 80 4.19 4.97 -2.22
CA ASP A 80 3.71 3.60 -2.17
C ASP A 80 3.60 3.11 -3.62
N CYS A 81 4.68 2.50 -4.10
CA CYS A 81 4.83 2.12 -5.50
C CYS A 81 4.12 0.81 -5.82
N ASP A 82 4.02 -0.12 -4.87
CA ASP A 82 3.34 -1.40 -5.04
C ASP A 82 1.88 -1.45 -4.51
N ARG A 83 1.37 -0.30 -4.05
CA ARG A 83 -0.02 -0.08 -3.64
C ARG A 83 -0.44 -0.92 -2.43
N ASP A 84 0.50 -1.22 -1.53
CA ASP A 84 0.25 -1.98 -0.31
C ASP A 84 0.01 -1.09 0.93
N GLY A 85 0.11 0.23 0.77
CA GLY A 85 -0.05 1.22 1.83
C GLY A 85 1.21 1.48 2.66
N VAL A 86 2.36 0.91 2.29
CA VAL A 86 3.65 1.07 2.96
C VAL A 86 4.55 1.99 2.15
N MET A 87 5.38 2.76 2.85
CA MET A 87 6.35 3.64 2.20
C MET A 87 7.49 2.80 1.63
N ASP A 88 7.62 2.84 0.30
CA ASP A 88 8.64 2.09 -0.42
C ASP A 88 9.97 2.81 -0.48
N ASP A 89 11.05 2.01 -0.51
CA ASP A 89 12.36 2.51 -0.88
C ASP A 89 12.51 2.58 -2.41
N ASN A 90 13.57 3.26 -2.85
CA ASN A 90 13.86 3.41 -4.28
C ASN A 90 14.03 2.05 -4.99
N LYS A 91 14.58 1.04 -4.31
CA LYS A 91 14.82 -0.28 -4.90
C LYS A 91 13.50 -1.00 -5.16
N THR A 92 12.55 -0.94 -4.25
CA THR A 92 11.21 -1.53 -4.41
C THR A 92 10.47 -0.85 -5.56
N CYS A 93 10.44 0.49 -5.60
CA CYS A 93 9.80 1.22 -6.70
C CYS A 93 10.37 0.88 -8.08
N ASN A 94 11.70 0.79 -8.21
CA ASN A 94 12.34 0.36 -9.46
C ASN A 94 11.95 -1.06 -9.86
N ALA A 95 11.86 -1.98 -8.90
CA ALA A 95 11.47 -3.36 -9.16
C ALA A 95 10.01 -3.45 -9.67
N VAL A 96 9.10 -2.68 -9.08
CA VAL A 96 7.69 -2.63 -9.51
C VAL A 96 7.58 -2.07 -10.93
N PHE A 97 8.22 -0.94 -11.20
CA PHE A 97 8.23 -0.32 -12.53
C PHE A 97 8.74 -1.31 -13.59
N TYR A 98 9.85 -2.00 -13.30
CA TYR A 98 10.44 -2.96 -14.21
C TYR A 98 9.52 -4.18 -14.46
N LYS A 99 8.79 -4.66 -13.46
CA LYS A 99 7.79 -5.73 -13.64
C LYS A 99 6.66 -5.30 -14.58
N LEU A 100 6.15 -4.08 -14.43
CA LEU A 100 5.12 -3.55 -15.35
C LEU A 100 5.67 -3.37 -16.77
N TRP A 101 6.91 -2.89 -16.89
CA TRP A 101 7.60 -2.77 -18.18
C TRP A 101 7.71 -4.13 -18.88
N LEU A 102 8.14 -5.18 -18.18
CA LEU A 102 8.20 -6.55 -18.72
C LEU A 102 6.84 -7.07 -19.19
N LYS A 103 5.74 -6.63 -18.56
CA LYS A 103 4.38 -7.06 -18.90
C LYS A 103 3.80 -6.30 -20.08
N TYR A 104 4.05 -5.00 -20.19
CA TYR A 104 3.36 -4.12 -21.13
C TYR A 104 4.17 -3.68 -22.34
N ALA A 105 5.49 -3.55 -22.19
CA ALA A 105 6.38 -3.01 -23.21
C ALA A 105 7.22 -4.09 -23.92
N ARG A 106 6.94 -5.37 -23.65
CA ARG A 106 7.52 -6.51 -24.35
C ARG A 106 6.52 -7.14 -25.31
#